data_AF-A0A4Q2S3C0-F1
#
_entry.id   AF-A0A4Q2S3C0-F1
#
_cell.length_a   1.000
_cell.length_b   1.000
_cell.length_c   1.000
_cell.angle_alpha   90.00
_cell.angle_beta   90.00
_cell.angle_gamma   90.00
#
_symmetry.space_group_name_H-M   'P 1'
#
loop_
_entity.id
_entity.type
_entity.pdbx_description
1 polymer ?
#
loop_
_entity_poly.entity_id
_entity_poly.type
_entity_poly.pdbx_seq_one_letter_code
_entity_poly.pdbx_strand_id
1 'polypeptide(L)'
;MGHQVIAILVQLVVRLVVMGAALAAYYAALPFLFPDDGDANIGAGLIAFGVVVVISFGWAYVDGRRRGASPTVVTWAFVAAAFGLLWLLGLALVEADDSLGLGERLLLDSPMVVFTAGLVFLPAGVGAALGGTAHRPVG
;
A
#
# COMPACT_ATOMS: atom_id res chain seq x y z
N MET A 1 -16.58 -12.24 -19.79
CA MET A 1 -15.71 -11.08 -19.53
C MET A 1 -16.06 -10.34 -18.24
N GLY A 2 -17.33 -9.98 -17.97
CA GLY A 2 -17.71 -9.22 -16.76
C GLY A 2 -17.27 -9.82 -15.41
N HIS A 3 -17.41 -11.14 -15.21
CA HIS A 3 -17.07 -11.77 -13.92
C HIS A 3 -15.57 -11.73 -13.58
N GLN A 4 -14.70 -11.80 -14.59
CA GLN A 4 -13.24 -11.75 -14.38
C GLN A 4 -12.79 -10.34 -13.97
N VAL A 5 -13.35 -9.31 -14.60
CA VAL A 5 -13.08 -7.91 -14.22
C VAL A 5 -13.53 -7.65 -12.79
N ILE A 6 -14.73 -8.10 -12.42
CA ILE A 6 -15.25 -7.97 -11.05
C ILE A 6 -14.31 -8.66 -10.05
N ALA A 7 -13.84 -9.87 -10.34
CA ALA A 7 -12.92 -10.58 -9.45
C ALA A 7 -11.59 -9.82 -9.25
N ILE A 8 -11.04 -9.22 -10.31
CA ILE A 8 -9.81 -8.41 -10.23
C ILE A 8 -10.06 -7.16 -9.38
N LEU A 9 -11.18 -6.45 -9.61
CA LEU A 9 -11.53 -5.26 -8.84
C LEU A 9 -11.72 -5.59 -7.36
N VAL A 10 -12.43 -6.67 -7.04
CA VAL A 10 -12.59 -7.15 -5.66
C VAL A 10 -11.22 -7.47 -5.04
N GLN A 11 -10.34 -8.15 -5.78
CA GLN A 11 -8.99 -8.43 -5.31
C GLN A 11 -8.17 -7.18 -5.01
N LEU A 12 -8.28 -6.15 -5.84
CA LEU A 12 -7.63 -4.85 -5.61
C LEU A 12 -8.20 -4.17 -4.36
N VAL A 13 -9.53 -4.06 -4.29
CA VAL A 13 -10.23 -3.41 -3.17
C VAL A 13 -9.88 -4.11 -1.85
N VAL A 14 -9.93 -5.44 -1.79
CA VAL A 14 -9.61 -6.19 -0.57
C VAL A 14 -8.19 -5.90 -0.08
N ARG A 15 -7.20 -5.82 -0.99
CA ARG A 15 -5.81 -5.48 -0.61
C ARG A 15 -5.71 -4.07 -0.06
N LEU A 16 -6.33 -3.10 -0.73
CA LEU A 16 -6.36 -1.70 -0.30
C LEU A 16 -7.06 -1.55 1.06
N VAL A 17 -8.19 -2.24 1.27
CA VAL A 17 -8.94 -2.22 2.53
C VAL A 17 -8.10 -2.81 3.66
N VAL A 18 -7.44 -3.95 3.46
CA VAL A 18 -6.61 -4.57 4.49
C VAL A 18 -5.39 -3.69 4.83
N MET A 19 -4.71 -3.14 3.83
CA MET A 19 -3.58 -2.24 4.05
C MET A 19 -4.02 -0.95 4.76
N GLY A 20 -5.13 -0.35 4.33
CA GLY A 20 -5.71 0.83 4.96
C GLY A 20 -6.15 0.56 6.40
N ALA A 21 -6.78 -0.58 6.66
CA ALA A 21 -7.17 -0.99 8.01
C ALA A 21 -5.97 -1.23 8.93
N ALA A 22 -4.90 -1.84 8.41
CA ALA A 22 -3.66 -2.03 9.17
C ALA A 22 -3.02 -0.69 9.55
N LEU A 23 -3.00 0.28 8.63
CA LEU A 23 -2.53 1.63 8.90
C LEU A 23 -3.42 2.37 9.88
N ALA A 24 -4.75 2.32 9.70
CA ALA A 24 -5.69 2.95 10.61
C ALA A 24 -5.56 2.39 12.04
N ALA A 25 -5.42 1.07 12.17
CA ALA A 25 -5.16 0.43 13.46
C ALA A 25 -3.82 0.87 14.07
N TYR A 26 -2.77 0.99 13.25
CA TYR A 26 -1.47 1.49 13.70
C TYR A 26 -1.56 2.94 14.23
N TYR A 27 -2.17 3.85 13.46
CA TYR A 27 -2.35 5.24 13.88
C TYR A 27 -3.24 5.38 15.11
N ALA A 28 -4.29 4.56 15.23
CA ALA A 28 -5.14 4.51 16.43
C ALA A 28 -4.40 3.98 17.67
N ALA A 29 -3.37 3.15 17.48
CA ALA A 29 -2.55 2.62 18.56
C ALA A 29 -1.46 3.60 19.03
N LEU A 30 -1.10 4.62 18.24
CA LEU A 30 0.00 5.54 18.58
C LEU A 30 -0.10 6.16 19.98
N PRO A 31 -1.25 6.69 20.44
CA PRO A 31 -1.34 7.28 21.78
C PRO A 31 -1.05 6.31 22.92
N PHE A 32 -1.20 4.99 22.68
CA PHE A 32 -0.95 3.94 23.66
C PHE A 32 0.47 3.38 23.57
N LEU A 33 1.03 3.34 22.36
CA LEU A 33 2.39 2.86 22.12
C LEU A 33 3.44 3.91 22.48
N PHE A 34 3.10 5.20 22.32
CA PHE A 34 3.98 6.34 22.50
C PHE A 34 3.27 7.48 23.27
N PRO A 35 2.93 7.27 24.57
CA PRO A 35 2.12 8.21 25.33
C PRO A 35 2.83 9.53 25.67
N ASP A 36 4.16 9.56 25.71
CA ASP A 36 4.97 10.71 26.15
C ASP A 36 5.65 11.49 25.00
N ASP A 37 5.46 11.05 23.74
CA ASP A 37 6.09 11.68 22.57
C ASP A 37 5.23 12.82 22.03
N GLY A 38 5.42 14.02 22.61
CA GLY A 38 4.73 15.25 22.19
C GLY A 38 5.28 15.93 20.93
N ASP A 39 6.28 15.35 20.26
CA ASP A 39 6.99 15.95 19.12
C ASP A 39 6.96 15.06 17.86
N ALA A 40 7.23 15.65 16.70
CA ALA A 40 7.17 15.01 15.38
C ALA A 40 7.95 13.67 15.35
N ASN A 41 7.21 12.58 15.45
CA ASN A 41 7.80 11.28 15.75
C ASN A 41 8.21 10.57 14.46
N ILE A 42 9.39 10.92 13.93
CA ILE A 42 9.96 10.35 12.68
C ILE A 42 9.94 8.81 12.73
N GLY A 43 10.20 8.23 13.91
CA GLY A 43 10.14 6.78 14.12
C GLY A 43 8.76 6.17 13.89
N ALA A 44 7.68 6.88 14.24
CA ALA A 44 6.32 6.41 14.03
C ALA A 44 5.98 6.31 12.54
N GLY A 45 6.44 7.27 11.72
CA GLY A 45 6.29 7.18 10.26
C GLY A 45 7.03 5.99 9.66
N LEU A 46 8.26 5.72 10.12
CA LEU A 46 9.06 4.58 9.66
C LEU A 46 8.41 3.23 10.00
N ILE A 47 7.78 3.09 11.16
CA ILE A 47 7.06 1.87 11.52
C ILE A 47 5.84 1.67 10.61
N ALA A 48 5.09 2.72 10.30
CA ALA A 48 3.98 2.64 9.33
C ALA A 48 4.45 2.13 7.97
N PHE A 49 5.58 2.68 7.47
CA PHE A 49 6.18 2.20 6.23
C PHE A 49 6.65 0.75 6.34
N GLY A 50 7.24 0.35 7.46
CA GLY A 50 7.61 -1.04 7.75
C GLY A 50 6.42 -2.00 7.66
N VAL A 51 5.26 -1.62 8.22
CA VAL A 51 4.02 -2.41 8.14
C VAL A 51 3.58 -2.58 6.68
N VAL A 52 3.55 -1.49 5.90
CA VAL A 52 3.19 -1.53 4.48
C VAL A 52 4.12 -2.45 3.69
N VAL A 53 5.44 -2.35 3.95
CA VAL A 53 6.46 -3.19 3.32
C VAL A 53 6.23 -4.67 3.63
N VAL A 54 6.01 -5.02 4.90
CA VAL A 54 5.82 -6.41 5.35
C VAL A 54 4.53 -7.01 4.76
N ILE A 55 3.43 -6.28 4.78
CA ILE A 55 2.15 -6.73 4.20
C ILE A 55 2.31 -6.94 2.70
N SER A 56 2.91 -5.98 1.99
CA SER A 56 3.09 -6.03 0.55
C SER A 56 3.97 -7.21 0.14
N PHE A 57 5.11 -7.38 0.81
CA PHE A 57 6.02 -8.50 0.57
C PHE A 57 5.34 -9.85 0.86
N GLY A 58 4.78 -10.02 2.05
CA GLY A 58 4.25 -11.31 2.50
C GLY A 58 3.05 -11.77 1.66
N TRP A 59 2.15 -10.85 1.33
CA TRP A 59 0.99 -11.19 0.52
C TRP A 59 1.38 -11.41 -0.94
N ALA A 60 2.26 -10.59 -1.52
CA ALA A 60 2.75 -10.85 -2.88
C ALA A 60 3.54 -12.15 -2.97
N TYR A 61 4.23 -12.58 -1.92
CA TYR A 61 4.85 -13.90 -1.85
C TYR A 61 3.82 -15.02 -1.94
N VAL A 62 2.74 -14.96 -1.13
CA VAL A 62 1.66 -15.95 -1.17
C VAL A 62 0.97 -15.96 -2.52
N ASP A 63 0.71 -14.79 -3.08
CA ASP A 63 0.15 -14.65 -4.42
C ASP A 63 1.09 -15.27 -5.47
N GLY A 64 2.38 -14.93 -5.46
CA GLY A 64 3.39 -15.46 -6.37
C GLY A 64 3.42 -16.99 -6.38
N ARG A 65 3.30 -17.63 -5.21
CA ARG A 65 3.21 -19.09 -5.09
C ARG A 65 1.97 -19.67 -5.74
N ARG A 66 0.85 -18.96 -5.71
CA ARG A 66 -0.46 -19.45 -6.17
C ARG A 66 -0.70 -19.23 -7.66
N ARG A 67 -0.23 -18.11 -8.22
CA ARG A 67 -0.51 -17.72 -9.62
C ARG A 67 0.73 -17.46 -10.47
N GLY A 68 1.93 -17.57 -9.91
CA GLY A 68 3.19 -17.22 -10.57
C GLY A 68 3.58 -15.75 -10.39
N ALA A 69 4.85 -15.45 -10.70
CA ALA A 69 5.45 -14.14 -10.46
C ALA A 69 4.83 -13.04 -11.35
N SER A 70 4.81 -13.23 -12.67
CA SER A 70 4.35 -12.23 -13.64
C SER A 70 2.94 -11.68 -13.35
N PRO A 71 1.88 -12.51 -13.25
CA PRO A 71 0.53 -12.00 -12.96
C PRO A 71 0.42 -11.37 -11.57
N THR A 72 1.26 -11.80 -10.62
CA THR A 72 1.33 -11.18 -9.30
C THR A 72 1.91 -9.78 -9.36
N VAL A 73 3.05 -9.60 -10.04
CA VAL A 73 3.68 -8.29 -10.23
C VAL A 73 2.71 -7.30 -10.90
N VAL A 74 2.02 -7.73 -11.96
CA VAL A 74 1.02 -6.89 -12.64
C VAL A 74 -0.10 -6.48 -11.69
N THR A 75 -0.65 -7.43 -10.91
CA THR A 75 -1.70 -7.10 -9.92
C THR A 75 -1.20 -6.08 -8.89
N TRP A 76 0.01 -6.29 -8.36
CA TRP A 76 0.57 -5.41 -7.33
C TRP A 76 1.02 -4.06 -7.87
N ALA A 77 1.30 -3.92 -9.17
CA ALA A 77 1.47 -2.62 -9.81
C ALA A 77 0.18 -1.78 -9.72
N PHE A 78 -0.98 -2.38 -9.98
CA PHE A 78 -2.26 -1.70 -9.83
C PHE A 78 -2.58 -1.36 -8.36
N VAL A 79 -2.27 -2.26 -7.43
CA VAL A 79 -2.41 -1.99 -5.98
C VAL A 79 -1.54 -0.81 -5.58
N ALA A 80 -0.27 -0.80 -5.98
CA ALA A 80 0.68 0.26 -5.65
C ALA A 80 0.26 1.62 -6.20
N ALA A 81 -0.18 1.67 -7.46
CA ALA A 81 -0.69 2.89 -8.07
C ALA A 81 -1.94 3.40 -7.33
N ALA A 82 -2.92 2.53 -7.07
CA ALA A 82 -4.13 2.91 -6.35
C ALA A 82 -3.82 3.35 -4.91
N PHE A 83 -2.93 2.64 -4.23
CA PHE A 83 -2.51 2.96 -2.86
C PHE A 83 -1.80 4.31 -2.79
N GLY A 84 -0.87 4.60 -3.71
CA GLY A 84 -0.20 5.90 -3.78
C GLY A 84 -1.18 7.06 -4.02
N LEU A 85 -2.16 6.87 -4.90
CA LEU A 85 -3.21 7.86 -5.15
C LEU A 85 -4.14 8.07 -3.94
N LEU A 86 -4.55 6.97 -3.28
CA LEU A 86 -5.38 7.05 -2.08
C LEU A 86 -4.63 7.68 -0.91
N TRP A 87 -3.31 7.46 -0.81
CA TRP A 87 -2.47 8.12 0.17
C TRP A 87 -2.42 9.63 -0.06
N LEU A 88 -2.13 10.07 -1.29
CA LEU A 88 -2.16 11.48 -1.66
C LEU A 88 -3.52 12.11 -1.34
N LEU A 89 -4.62 11.44 -1.68
CA LEU A 89 -5.96 11.90 -1.37
C LEU A 89 -6.21 11.98 0.14
N GLY A 90 -5.72 11.00 0.91
CA GLY A 90 -5.79 11.00 2.37
C GLY A 90 -5.07 12.20 2.97
N LEU A 91 -3.83 12.48 2.55
CA LEU A 91 -3.09 13.67 2.98
C LEU A 91 -3.84 14.96 2.64
N ALA A 92 -4.30 15.08 1.40
CA ALA A 92 -4.99 16.27 0.93
C ALA A 92 -6.32 16.52 1.64
N LEU A 93 -6.99 15.49 2.18
CA LEU A 93 -8.26 15.62 2.88
C LEU A 93 -8.12 15.74 4.41
N VAL A 94 -7.14 15.05 5.01
CA VAL A 94 -6.97 14.97 6.47
C VAL A 94 -6.09 16.09 6.99
N GLU A 95 -5.05 16.45 6.26
CA GLU A 95 -4.10 17.47 6.68
C GLU A 95 -4.40 18.85 6.08
N ALA A 96 -5.51 18.97 5.35
CA ALA A 96 -5.97 20.23 4.77
C ALA A 96 -6.00 21.33 5.84
N ASP A 97 -5.17 22.35 5.64
CA ASP A 97 -5.23 23.60 6.38
C ASP A 97 -5.73 24.70 5.43
N ASP A 98 -6.26 25.80 5.99
CA ASP A 98 -6.84 26.89 5.20
C ASP A 98 -5.81 27.67 4.36
N SER A 99 -4.54 27.25 4.37
CA SER A 99 -3.44 27.97 3.71
C SER A 99 -3.30 27.65 2.22
N LEU A 100 -3.78 26.48 1.76
CA LEU A 100 -3.67 26.03 0.37
C LEU A 100 -4.99 25.47 -0.15
N GLY A 101 -5.29 25.76 -1.42
CA GLY A 101 -6.40 25.10 -2.12
C GLY A 101 -6.09 23.62 -2.40
N LEU A 102 -7.12 22.77 -2.42
CA LEU A 102 -6.99 21.32 -2.64
C LEU A 102 -6.18 20.96 -3.90
N GLY A 103 -6.40 21.69 -5.00
CA GLY A 103 -5.67 21.46 -6.26
C GLY A 103 -4.17 21.78 -6.15
N GLU A 104 -3.80 22.83 -5.43
CA GLU A 104 -2.40 23.24 -5.22
C GLU A 104 -1.68 22.23 -4.34
N ARG A 105 -2.36 21.71 -3.32
CA ARG A 105 -1.85 20.65 -2.45
C ARG A 105 -1.62 19.33 -3.18
N LEU A 106 -2.57 18.91 -4.02
CA LEU A 106 -2.41 17.71 -4.85
C LEU A 106 -1.19 17.81 -5.78
N LEU A 107 -0.91 18.99 -6.33
CA LEU A 107 0.26 19.22 -7.19
C LEU A 107 1.56 19.18 -6.38
N LEU A 108 1.58 19.85 -5.23
CA LEU A 108 2.74 19.91 -4.33
C LEU A 108 3.13 18.51 -3.82
N ASP A 109 2.15 17.73 -3.39
CA ASP A 109 2.34 16.41 -2.80
C ASP A 109 2.40 15.29 -3.86
N SER A 110 2.18 15.60 -5.15
CA SER A 110 2.18 14.61 -6.24
C SER A 110 3.43 13.70 -6.30
N PRO A 111 4.67 14.16 -5.98
CA PRO A 111 5.84 13.27 -5.96
C PRO A 111 5.72 12.16 -4.89
N MET A 112 4.96 12.38 -3.81
CA MET A 112 4.74 11.36 -2.78
C MET A 112 3.98 10.15 -3.30
N VAL A 113 3.17 10.30 -4.36
CA VAL A 113 2.50 9.16 -5.01
C VAL A 113 3.53 8.13 -5.47
N VAL A 114 4.63 8.59 -6.08
CA VAL A 114 5.68 7.70 -6.60
C VAL A 114 6.42 7.01 -5.46
N PHE A 115 6.75 7.76 -4.40
CA PHE A 115 7.38 7.22 -3.21
C PHE A 115 6.51 6.14 -2.53
N THR A 116 5.25 6.48 -2.25
CA THR A 116 4.31 5.58 -1.58
C THR A 116 3.94 4.36 -2.46
N ALA A 117 3.78 4.55 -3.77
CA ALA A 117 3.63 3.44 -4.70
C ALA A 117 4.87 2.54 -4.70
N GLY A 118 6.08 3.12 -4.66
CA GLY A 118 7.34 2.38 -4.55
C GLY A 118 7.43 1.52 -3.29
N LEU A 119 6.98 2.05 -2.15
CA LEU A 119 6.92 1.33 -0.87
C LEU A 119 6.02 0.09 -0.92
N VAL A 120 5.02 0.07 -1.80
CA VAL A 120 4.17 -1.10 -2.03
C VAL A 120 4.76 -2.00 -3.10
N PHE A 121 5.10 -1.43 -4.25
CA PHE A 121 5.45 -2.18 -5.45
C PHE A 121 6.78 -2.92 -5.32
N LEU A 122 7.83 -2.29 -4.79
CA LEU A 122 9.15 -2.92 -4.69
C LEU A 122 9.13 -4.16 -3.80
N PRO A 123 8.68 -4.11 -2.53
CA PRO A 123 8.61 -5.31 -1.71
C PRO A 123 7.62 -6.34 -2.25
N ALA A 124 6.51 -5.91 -2.85
CA ALA A 124 5.59 -6.84 -3.51
C ALA A 124 6.26 -7.55 -4.70
N GLY A 125 7.05 -6.84 -5.51
CA GLY A 125 7.80 -7.40 -6.62
C GLY A 125 8.80 -8.46 -6.16
N VAL A 126 9.55 -8.19 -5.09
CA VAL A 126 10.45 -9.17 -4.47
C VAL A 126 9.67 -10.37 -3.94
N GLY A 127 8.58 -10.13 -3.20
CA GLY A 127 7.71 -11.20 -2.70
C GLY A 127 7.17 -12.07 -3.84
N ALA A 128 6.63 -11.45 -4.89
CA ALA A 128 6.10 -12.12 -6.07
C ALA A 128 7.16 -12.98 -6.79
N ALA A 129 8.38 -12.46 -6.94
CA ALA A 129 9.48 -13.18 -7.56
C ALA A 129 9.85 -14.42 -6.73
N LEU A 130 10.06 -14.25 -5.42
CA LEU A 130 10.39 -15.34 -4.51
C LEU A 130 9.26 -16.37 -4.37
N GLY A 131 8.01 -15.93 -4.38
CA GLY A 131 6.86 -16.84 -4.34
C GLY A 131 6.70 -17.60 -5.65
N GLY A 132 6.92 -16.92 -6.78
CA GLY A 132 6.78 -17.48 -8.11
C GLY A 132 7.76 -18.61 -8.42
N THR A 133 8.97 -18.61 -7.85
CA THR A 133 9.91 -19.74 -8.02
C THR A 133 9.38 -21.05 -7.45
N ALA A 134 8.48 -21.00 -6.46
CA ALA A 134 7.84 -22.16 -5.87
C ALA A 134 6.50 -22.53 -6.54
N HIS A 135 6.07 -21.79 -7.57
CA HIS A 135 4.85 -22.06 -8.30
C HIS A 135 5.05 -23.26 -9.24
N ARG A 136 4.24 -24.31 -9.07
CA ARG A 136 4.15 -25.42 -10.03
C ARG A 136 2.90 -25.22 -10.88
N PRO A 137 3.02 -25.06 -12.22
CA PRO A 137 1.86 -25.04 -13.09
C PRO A 137 1.11 -26.37 -12.92
N VAL A 138 -0.20 -26.30 -12.68
CA VAL A 138 -1.05 -27.50 -12.74
C VAL A 138 -1.15 -27.84 -14.23
N GLY A 139 -0.51 -28.95 -14.62
CA GLY A 139 -0.57 -29.49 -15.98
C GLY A 139 -1.93 -30.11 -16.30
#